data_AF-A0A434ZKZ1-F1
#
_entry.id   AF-A0A434ZKZ1-F1
#
_cell.length_a   1.000
_cell.length_b   1.000
_cell.length_c   1.000
_cell.angle_alpha   90.00
_cell.angle_beta   90.00
_cell.angle_gamma   90.00
#
_symmetry.space_group_name_H-M   'P 1'
#
loop_
_entity.id
_entity.type
_entity.pdbx_description
1 polymer ?
#
loop_
_entity_poly.entity_id
_entity_poly.type
_entity_poly.pdbx_seq_one_letter_code
_entity_poly.pdbx_strand_id
1 'polypeptide(L)' 'MEHQTLSQLQTIAEVEPLSTYPIMTRQQRIERWAELLAQHPERRLRALTGTEYLKREARDAARGEGSPITV' A
#
# COMPACT_ATOMS: atom_id res chain seq x y z
N MET A 1 8.83 12.77 -24.80
CA MET A 1 8.28 12.17 -23.57
C MET A 1 8.29 13.28 -22.53
N GLU A 2 7.12 13.80 -22.17
CA GLU A 2 6.99 14.90 -21.20
C GLU A 2 7.37 14.40 -19.79
N HIS A 3 8.37 15.00 -19.17
CA HIS A 3 8.81 14.65 -17.82
C HIS A 3 8.10 15.56 -16.81
N GLN A 4 7.10 15.03 -16.11
CA GLN A 4 6.41 15.77 -15.05
C GLN A 4 6.96 15.40 -13.67
N THR A 5 7.01 16.37 -12.77
CA THR A 5 7.39 16.17 -11.37
C THR A 5 6.29 15.43 -10.61
N LEU A 6 6.64 14.69 -9.54
CA LEU A 6 5.66 13.97 -8.71
C LEU A 6 4.53 14.89 -8.18
N SER A 7 4.87 16.14 -7.88
CA SER A 7 3.89 17.14 -7.44
C SER A 7 2.87 17.47 -8.53
N GLN A 8 3.29 17.57 -9.79
CA GLN A 8 2.40 17.84 -10.93
C GLN A 8 1.51 16.64 -11.25
N LEU A 9 2.04 15.41 -11.13
CA LEU A 9 1.26 14.19 -11.30
C LEU A 9 0.16 14.05 -10.24
N GLN A 10 0.44 14.46 -9.00
CA GLN A 10 -0.58 14.49 -7.93
C GLN A 10 -1.69 15.51 -8.20
N THR A 11 -1.41 16.60 -8.93
CA THR A 11 -2.42 17.62 -9.30
C THR A 11 -3.30 17.17 -10.47
N ILE A 12 -2.78 16.33 -11.37
CA ILE A 12 -3.49 15.88 -12.58
C ILE A 12 -4.39 14.67 -12.31
N ALA A 13 -4.02 13.83 -11.34
CA ALA A 13 -4.83 12.67 -10.97
C ALA A 13 -5.78 13.04 -9.84
N GLU A 14 -7.08 13.04 -10.10
CA GLU A 14 -8.09 12.88 -9.04
C GLU A 14 -7.88 11.51 -8.40
N VAL A 15 -7.12 11.49 -7.30
CA VAL A 15 -6.95 10.30 -6.48
C VAL A 15 -8.17 10.19 -5.59
N GLU A 16 -9.23 9.59 -6.12
CA GLU A 16 -10.37 9.15 -5.33
C GLU A 16 -9.88 8.11 -4.31
N PRO A 17 -9.93 8.38 -3.00
CA PRO A 17 -9.57 7.40 -2.00
C PRO A 17 -10.62 6.29 -2.03
N LEU A 18 -10.31 5.21 -2.74
CA LEU A 18 -11.12 3.98 -2.77
C LEU A 18 -11.29 3.32 -1.38
N SER A 19 -10.60 3.83 -0.36
CA SER A 19 -10.63 3.27 0.99
C SER A 19 -11.59 4.03 1.88
N THR A 20 -12.42 3.29 2.63
CA THR A 20 -13.22 3.76 3.78
C THR A 20 -12.37 4.39 4.91
N TYR A 21 -11.05 4.39 4.76
CA TYR A 21 -10.11 4.93 5.74
C TYR A 21 -9.81 6.40 5.45
N PRO A 22 -9.66 7.22 6.50
CA PRO A 22 -9.28 8.62 6.36
C PRO A 22 -7.92 8.74 5.66
N ILE A 23 -7.73 9.82 4.91
CA ILE A 23 -6.45 10.15 4.27
C ILE A 23 -5.40 10.30 5.38
N MET A 24 -4.47 9.34 5.45
CA MET A 24 -3.41 9.33 6.45
C MET A 24 -2.15 10.01 5.91
N THR A 25 -1.56 10.88 6.72
CA THR A 25 -0.20 11.38 6.49
C THR A 25 0.81 10.22 6.49
N ARG A 26 2.00 10.45 5.93
CA ARG A 26 3.08 9.45 5.94
C ARG A 26 3.39 8.95 7.36
N GLN A 27 3.43 9.86 8.33
CA GLN A 27 3.65 9.57 9.75
C GLN A 27 2.59 8.59 10.29
N GLN A 28 1.31 8.95 10.13
CA GLN A 28 0.17 8.15 10.60
C GLN A 28 0.14 6.77 9.96
N ARG A 29 0.52 6.65 8.68
CA ARG A 29 0.66 5.34 8.02
C ARG A 29 1.72 4.48 8.70
N ILE A 30 2.88 5.05 9.03
CA ILE A 30 3.97 4.30 9.67
C ILE A 30 3.57 3.87 11.08
N GLU A 31 2.93 4.74 11.86
CA GLU A 31 2.46 4.44 13.22
C GLU A 31 1.42 3.31 13.21
N ARG A 32 0.41 3.39 12.33
CA ARG A 32 -0.57 2.32 12.14
C ARG A 32 0.09 1.00 11.74
N TRP A 33 1.07 1.03 10.85
CA TRP A 33 1.80 -0.18 10.46
C TRP A 33 2.57 -0.79 11.63
N ALA A 34 3.20 0.05 12.46
CA ALA A 34 3.87 -0.42 13.67
C ALA A 34 2.89 -1.09 14.64
N GLU A 35 1.72 -0.49 14.87
CA GLU A 35 0.66 -1.07 15.72
C GLU A 35 0.18 -2.43 15.20
N LEU A 36 -0.09 -2.55 13.90
CA LEU A 36 -0.58 -3.80 13.30
C LEU A 36 0.47 -4.91 13.34
N LEU A 37 1.74 -4.58 13.16
CA LEU A 37 2.84 -5.54 13.30
C LEU A 37 3.03 -5.96 14.76
N ALA A 38 2.83 -5.05 15.72
CA ALA A 38 2.93 -5.35 17.15
C ALA A 38 1.82 -6.28 17.66
N GLN A 39 0.63 -6.30 17.02
CA GLN A 39 -0.47 -7.19 17.40
C GLN A 39 -0.14 -8.67 17.21
N HIS A 40 0.74 -9.00 16.25
CA HIS A 40 1.11 -10.38 15.95
C HIS A 40 2.63 -10.51 15.77
N PRO A 41 3.42 -10.41 16.86
CA PRO A 41 4.89 -10.36 16.77
C PRO A 41 5.50 -11.66 16.20
N GLU A 42 4.83 -12.79 16.38
CA GLU A 42 5.26 -14.08 15.82
C GLU A 42 4.91 -14.26 14.33
N ARG A 43 4.08 -13.35 13.76
CA ARG A 43 3.64 -13.44 12.37
C ARG A 43 4.79 -13.04 11.45
N ARG A 44 5.37 -14.05 10.78
CA ARG A 44 6.41 -13.84 9.77
C ARG A 44 5.77 -13.43 8.44
N LEU A 45 5.80 -12.14 8.14
CA LEU A 45 5.48 -11.63 6.81
C LEU A 45 6.63 -11.95 5.86
N ARG A 46 6.35 -12.68 4.77
CA ARG A 46 7.36 -12.95 3.74
C ARG A 46 7.53 -11.71 2.86
N ALA A 47 8.75 -11.48 2.39
CA ALA A 47 9.02 -10.50 1.37
C ALA A 47 8.16 -10.79 0.13
N LEU A 48 7.53 -9.75 -0.40
CA LEU A 48 6.68 -9.82 -1.57
C LEU A 48 7.49 -9.65 -2.85
N THR A 49 8.41 -10.58 -3.09
CA THR A 49 9.27 -10.58 -4.28
C THR A 49 8.44 -10.69 -5.55
N GLY A 50 8.64 -9.75 -6.47
CA GLY A 50 8.05 -9.77 -7.80
C GLY A 50 6.61 -9.25 -7.87
N THR A 51 6.07 -8.71 -6.77
CA THR A 51 4.76 -8.05 -6.80
C THR A 51 4.76 -6.82 -7.69
N GLU A 52 5.89 -6.13 -7.82
CA GLU A 52 6.10 -5.04 -8.77
C GLU A 52 5.85 -5.46 -10.23
N TYR A 53 6.11 -6.72 -10.59
CA TYR A 53 5.90 -7.27 -11.93
C TYR A 53 4.52 -7.91 -12.13
N LEU A 54 3.71 -8.04 -11.06
CA LEU A 54 2.38 -8.61 -11.18
C LEU A 54 1.45 -7.68 -11.96
N LYS A 55 0.72 -8.27 -12.91
CA LYS A 55 -0.46 -7.63 -13.50
C LYS A 55 -1.49 -7.31 -12.42
N ARG A 56 -2.32 -6.31 -12.67
CA ARG A 56 -3.26 -5.74 -11.70
C ARG A 56 -4.14 -6.83 -11.06
N GLU A 57 -4.66 -7.74 -11.85
CA GLU A 57 -5.55 -8.81 -11.41
C GLU A 57 -4.84 -9.78 -10.46
N ALA A 58 -3.59 -10.14 -10.77
CA ALA A 58 -2.78 -11.02 -9.92
C ALA A 58 -2.35 -10.31 -8.62
N ARG A 59 -2.13 -9.00 -8.66
CA ARG A 59 -1.84 -8.18 -7.49
C ARG A 59 -3.05 -8.07 -6.57
N ASP A 60 -4.24 -7.89 -7.13
CA ASP A 60 -5.49 -7.86 -6.38
C ASP A 60 -5.78 -9.21 -5.74
N ALA A 61 -5.55 -10.32 -6.44
CA ALA A 61 -5.65 -11.68 -5.87
C ALA A 61 -4.63 -11.96 -4.76
N ALA A 62 -3.43 -11.35 -4.81
CA ALA A 62 -2.43 -11.45 -3.76
C ALA A 62 -2.82 -10.70 -2.46
N ARG A 63 -3.86 -9.86 -2.50
CA ARG A 63 -4.45 -9.18 -1.32
C ARG A 63 -5.39 -10.11 -0.55
N GLY A 64 -4.86 -11.22 -0.04
CA GLY A 64 -5.58 -12.15 0.82
C GLY A 64 -5.50 -11.78 2.30
N GLU A 65 -6.40 -12.35 3.10
CA GLU A 65 -6.29 -12.32 4.57
C GLU A 65 -4.93 -12.89 5.00
N GLY A 66 -4.23 -12.22 5.90
CA GLY A 66 -2.89 -12.64 6.32
C GLY A 66 -1.76 -12.31 5.34
N SER A 67 -2.04 -11.73 4.17
CA SER A 67 -1.03 -11.25 3.23
C SER A 67 -0.25 -10.05 3.78
N PRO A 68 1.04 -9.88 3.44
CA PRO A 68 1.76 -8.65 3.73
C PRO A 68 1.21 -7.41 3.01
N ILE A 69 0.38 -7.56 1.97
CA ILE A 69 -0.32 -6.41 1.32
C ILE A 69 -1.57 -5.96 2.08
N THR A 70 -2.09 -6.77 3.02
CA THR A 70 -3.34 -6.47 3.75
C THR A 70 -3.13 -5.88 5.14
N VAL A 71 -1.88 -5.61 5.53
CA VAL A 71 -1.52 -4.86 6.75
C VAL A 71 -1.71 -3.37 6.50
#